data_AF-A0A817ZPM1-F1
#
_entry.id   AF-A0A817ZPM1-F1
#
_cell.length_a   1.000
_cell.length_b   1.000
_cell.length_c   1.000
_cell.angle_alpha   90.00
_cell.angle_beta   90.00
_cell.angle_gamma   90.00
#
_symmetry.space_group_name_H-M   'P 1'
#
loop_
_entity.id
_entity.type
_entity.pdbx_description
1 polymer ?
#
loop_
_entity_poly.entity_id
_entity_poly.type
_entity_poly.pdbx_seq_one_letter_code
_entity_poly.pdbx_strand_id
1 'polypeptide(L)' 'MAPYTFELFAPYNKKAGLRLKNANARMFGLDIPMEFNEQDGYWRATLDLPDGTIYFISFKFFFFLNI' A
#
# COMPACT_ATOMS: atom_id res chain seq x y z
N MET A 1 -5.36 -12.25 -14.26
CA MET A 1 -5.23 -11.46 -13.02
C MET A 1 -4.08 -12.07 -12.27
N ALA A 2 -2.97 -11.34 -12.18
CA ALA A 2 -1.80 -11.77 -11.43
C ALA A 2 -1.77 -11.05 -10.08
N PRO A 3 -1.27 -11.70 -9.01
CA PRO A 3 -1.08 -11.04 -7.74
C PRO A 3 0.11 -10.09 -7.81
N TYR A 4 -0.09 -8.86 -7.35
CA TYR A 4 0.96 -7.85 -7.18
C TYR A 4 1.16 -7.57 -5.70
N THR A 5 2.40 -7.73 -5.24
CA THR A 5 2.78 -7.39 -3.86
C THR A 5 3.43 -6.02 -3.85
N PHE A 6 2.88 -5.12 -3.03
CA PHE A 6 3.47 -3.80 -2.75
C PHE A 6 4.17 -3.85 -1.41
N GLU A 7 5.41 -3.39 -1.37
CA GLU A 7 6.25 -3.42 -0.18
C GLU A 7 6.68 -2.01 0.21
N LEU A 8 6.65 -1.71 1.50
CA LEU A 8 7.09 -0.44 2.08
C LEU A 8 7.96 -0.71 3.30
N PHE A 9 9.25 -0.37 3.23
CA PHE A 9 10.13 -0.43 4.39
C PHE A 9 9.82 0.75 5.34
N ALA A 10 9.21 0.45 6.48
CA ALA A 10 8.80 1.45 7.46
C ALA A 10 8.72 0.83 8.87
N PRO A 11 9.86 0.35 9.42
CA PRO A 11 9.89 -0.52 10.61
C PRO A 11 9.40 0.16 11.90
N TYR A 12 9.42 1.49 11.94
CA TYR A 12 9.04 2.27 13.13
C TYR A 12 7.61 2.83 13.06
N ASN A 13 6.90 2.59 11.95
CA ASN A 13 5.53 3.04 11.80
C ASN A 13 4.59 2.14 12.60
N LYS A 14 3.49 2.70 13.10
CA LYS A 14 2.44 1.90 13.77
C LYS A 14 1.38 1.37 12.81
N LYS A 15 1.22 2.06 11.68
CA LYS A 15 0.24 1.77 10.63
C LYS A 15 0.78 2.23 9.29
N ALA A 16 0.61 1.40 8.28
CA ALA A 16 0.76 1.77 6.88
C ALA A 16 -0.47 1.37 6.07
N GLY A 17 -0.73 2.13 5.01
CA GLY A 17 -1.78 1.86 4.05
C GLY A 17 -1.32 2.19 2.64
N LEU A 18 -1.89 1.47 1.69
CA LEU A 18 -1.73 1.66 0.26
C LEU A 18 -3.01 2.30 -0.27
N ARG A 19 -2.90 3.41 -0.99
CA ARG A 19 -4.02 3.97 -1.75
C ARG A 19 -3.81 3.73 -3.23
N LEU A 20 -4.75 3.00 -3.82
CA LEU A 20 -4.73 2.61 -5.23
C LEU A 20 -5.83 3.36 -5.99
N LYS A 21 -5.48 4.02 -7.10
CA LYS A 21 -6.45 4.67 -7.98
C LYS A 21 -6.25 4.23 -9.42
N ASN A 22 -7.28 3.64 -10.02
CA ASN A 22 -7.28 3.30 -11.44
C ASN A 22 -7.28 4.60 -12.28
N ALA A 23 -6.34 4.72 -13.22
CA ALA A 23 -6.20 5.92 -14.05
C ALA A 23 -7.41 6.17 -14.97
N ASN A 24 -8.08 5.09 -15.38
CA ASN A 24 -9.22 5.14 -16.31
C ASN A 24 -10.57 5.26 -15.59
N ALA A 25 -10.62 4.99 -14.29
CA ALA A 25 -11.86 5.08 -13.51
C ALA A 25 -12.02 6.47 -12.89
N ARG A 26 -13.22 7.05 -13.00
CA ARG A 26 -13.60 8.30 -12.28
C ARG A 26 -13.77 8.11 -10.76
N MET A 27 -13.47 6.94 -10.21
CA MET A 27 -13.74 6.60 -8.80
C MET A 27 -12.64 7.07 -7.84
N PHE A 28 -13.04 7.24 -6.58
CA PHE A 28 -12.17 7.53 -5.44
C PHE A 28 -11.12 6.43 -5.26
N GLY A 29 -9.90 6.80 -4.82
CA GLY A 29 -8.85 5.82 -4.55
C GLY A 29 -9.27 4.84 -3.44
N LEU A 30 -8.98 3.56 -3.63
CA LEU A 30 -9.21 2.52 -2.64
C LEU A 30 -8.09 2.54 -1.60
N ASP A 31 -8.44 2.68 -0.33
CA ASP A 31 -7.50 2.54 0.78
C ASP A 31 -7.42 1.08 1.23
N ILE A 32 -6.21 0.54 1.24
CA ILE A 32 -5.91 -0.85 1.57
C ILE A 32 -4.94 -0.83 2.75
N PRO A 33 -5.29 -1.44 3.90
CA PRO A 33 -4.35 -1.59 5.00
C PRO A 33 -3.20 -2.51 4.59
N MET A 34 -1.98 -2.18 4.98
CA MET A 34 -0.82 -3.05 4.79
C MET A 34 -0.55 -3.84 6.06
N GLU A 35 -0.02 -5.05 5.92
CA GLU A 35 0.38 -5.92 7.02
C GLU A 35 1.87 -5.75 7.31
N PHE A 36 2.24 -5.61 8.59
CA PHE A 36 3.63 -5.47 9.00
C PHE A 36 4.28 -6.84 9.21
N ASN A 37 5.47 -7.03 8.62
CA ASN A 37 6.32 -8.16 8.89
C ASN A 37 7.45 -7.75 9.85
N GLU A 38 7.39 -8.28 11.07
CA GLU A 38 8.37 -7.97 12.13
C GLU A 38 9.77 -8.52 11.84
N GLN A 39 9.90 -9.51 10.96
CA GLN A 39 11.20 -10.14 10.66
C GLN A 39 12.10 -9.26 9.79
N ASP A 40 11.51 -8.46 8.91
CA ASP A 40 12.23 -7.65 7.93
C ASP A 40 11.87 -6.16 7.94
N GLY A 41 10.88 -5.77 8.74
CA GLY A 41 10.48 -4.36 8.90
C GLY A 41 9.67 -3.80 7.72
N TYR A 42 9.19 -4.65 6.82
CA TYR A 42 8.37 -4.25 5.68
C TYR A 42 6.88 -4.35 5.97
N TRP A 43 6.14 -3.38 5.47
CA TRP A 43 4.70 -3.43 5.30
C TRP A 43 4.36 -3.96 3.92
N ARG A 44 3.39 -4.88 3.82
CA ARG A 44 3.01 -5.52 2.56
C ARG A 44 1.52 -5.51 2.31
N ALA A 45 1.14 -5.39 1.04
CA ALA A 45 -0.23 -5.63 0.58
C ALA A 45 -0.18 -6.36 -0.76
N THR A 46 -0.92 -7.47 -0.87
CA THR A 46 -1.02 -8.26 -2.10
C THR A 46 -2.41 -8.10 -2.70
N LEU A 47 -2.47 -7.76 -3.99
CA LEU A 47 -3.71 -7.48 -4.70
C LEU A 47 -3.75 -8.19 -6.04
N ASP A 48 -4.91 -8.73 -6.40
CA ASP A 48 -5.16 -9.23 -7.76
C ASP A 48 -5.56 -8.06 -8.66
N LEU A 49 -4.61 -7.59 -9.47
CA LEU A 49 -4.85 -6.47 -10.39
C LEU A 49 -5.02 -6.99 -11.83
N PRO A 50 -5.97 -6.43 -12.60
CA PRO A 50 -6.04 -6.64 -14.04
C PRO A 50 -4.77 -6.16 -14.76
N ASP A 51 -4.21 -7.03 -15.60
CA ASP A 51 -3.05 -6.71 -16.43
C ASP A 51 -3.38 -5.61 -17.46
N GLY A 52 -2.38 -4.80 -17.81
CA GLY A 52 -2.53 -3.71 -18.79
C GLY A 52 -3.31 -2.49 -18.29
N THR A 53 -3.76 -2.49 -17.03
CA THR A 53 -4.40 -1.32 -16.40
C THR A 53 -3.38 -0.45 -15.68
N ILE A 54 -3.44 0.86 -15.92
CA ILE A 54 -2.58 1.83 -15.24
C ILE A 54 -3.21 2.25 -13.92
N TYR A 55 -2.42 2.18 -12.84
CA TYR A 55 -2.81 2.61 -11.52
C TYR A 55 -1.87 3.70 -11.00
N PHE A 56 -2.43 4.70 -10.35
CA PHE A 56 -1.72 5.59 -9.46
C PHE A 56 -1.65 4.95 -8.08
N ILE A 57 -0.44 4.88 -7.52
CA ILE A 57 -0.17 4.25 -6.24
C ILE A 57 0.41 5.32 -5.30
N SER A 58 -0.08 5.34 -4.07
CA SER A 58 0.45 6.18 -3.01
C SER A 58 0.48 5.42 -1.69
N PHE A 59 1.49 5.68 -0.86
CA PHE A 59 1.61 5.11 0.47
C PHE A 59 1.21 6.14 1.53
N LYS A 60 0.45 5.70 2.53
CA LYS A 60 0.09 6.49 3.70
C LYS A 60 0.70 5.84 4.92
N PHE A 61 1.47 6.60 5.68
CA PHE A 61 2.16 6.08 6.86
C PHE A 61 2.05 7.08 8.01
N PHE A 62 1.94 6.54 9.22
CA PHE A 62 1.80 7.34 10.44
C PHE A 62 2.98 7.05 11.36
N PHE A 63 3.72 8.09 11.71
CA PHE A 63 4.75 8.06 12.74
C PHE A 63 4.34 9.01 13.86
N PHE A 64 4.75 8.67 15.08
CA PHE A 64 4.62 9.56 16.22
C PHE A 64 6.00 10.10 16.54
N LEU A 65 6.10 11.42 16.68
CA LEU A 65 7.27 12.07 17.23
C LEU A 65 7.00 12.23 18.73
N ASN A 66 7.72 11.47 19.56
CA ASN A 66 7.79 11.77 20.99
C ASN A 66 8.84 12.87 21.17
N ILE A 67 8.40 14.13 21.21
CA ILE A 67 9.21 15.26 21.72
C ILE A 67 8.90 15.41 23.19
#